data_AF-A0A8J5H4L2-F1
#
_entry.id   AF-A0A8J5H4L2-F1
#
_cell.length_a   1.000
_cell.length_b   1.000
_cell.length_c   1.000
_cell.angle_alpha   90.00
_cell.angle_beta   90.00
_cell.angle_gamma   90.00
#
_symmetry.space_group_name_H-M   'P 1'
#
loop_
_entity.id
_entity.type
_entity.pdbx_description
1 polymer ?
#
loop_
_entity_poly.entity_id
_entity_poly.type
_entity_poly.pdbx_seq_one_letter_code
_entity_poly.pdbx_strand_id
1 'polypeptide(L)'
;MLDLGSQFSLASLQVYYYYPFSALSNPVKLYNDLRWNISRPQGFEAVMRVRCSWGLEVQEYSGKFCKSVPSDIDLPGEYYLSNLC
;
A
#
# COMPACT_ATOMS: atom_id res chain seq x y z
N MET A 1 -17.11 15.60 3.15
CA MET A 1 -15.71 15.51 3.61
C MET A 1 -15.37 14.09 4.06
N LEU A 2 -15.86 13.07 3.33
CA LEU A 2 -15.70 11.65 3.64
C LEU A 2 -15.74 10.95 2.28
N ASP A 3 -14.59 10.68 1.67
CA ASP A 3 -14.45 9.66 0.59
C ASP A 3 -13.03 9.55 0.00
N LEU A 4 -12.06 10.38 0.39
CA LEU A 4 -10.67 10.10 0.00
C LEU A 4 -10.17 8.77 0.60
N GLY A 5 -10.46 8.52 1.88
CA GLY A 5 -9.97 7.32 2.57
C GLY A 5 -10.45 5.99 1.96
N SER A 6 -11.68 5.94 1.43
CA SER A 6 -12.29 4.75 0.83
C SER A 6 -11.75 4.46 -0.58
N GLN A 7 -11.40 5.49 -1.36
CA GLN A 7 -10.75 5.30 -2.67
C GLN A 7 -9.31 4.81 -2.53
N PHE A 8 -8.56 5.36 -1.57
CA PHE A 8 -7.16 4.96 -1.34
C PHE A 8 -7.00 3.68 -0.52
N SER A 9 -8.06 3.10 0.05
CA SER A 9 -7.99 1.77 0.68
C SER A 9 -7.97 0.65 -0.36
N LEU A 10 -8.53 0.89 -1.55
CA LEU A 10 -8.59 -0.07 -2.65
C LEU A 10 -7.31 -0.06 -3.49
N ALA A 11 -6.72 1.12 -3.70
CA ALA A 11 -5.38 1.21 -4.23
C ALA A 11 -4.39 0.81 -3.12
N SER A 12 -3.43 -0.07 -3.39
CA SER A 12 -2.38 -0.49 -2.44
C SER A 12 -1.36 0.63 -2.08
N LEU A 13 -1.85 1.87 -1.97
CA LEU A 13 -1.09 3.09 -1.77
C LEU A 13 -1.06 3.54 -0.31
N GLN A 14 -0.09 4.39 0.00
CA GLN A 14 0.02 5.05 1.30
C GLN A 14 -0.58 6.46 1.26
N VAL A 15 -1.40 6.78 2.26
CA VAL A 15 -2.01 8.11 2.43
C VAL A 15 -1.28 8.82 3.55
N TYR A 16 -0.69 9.98 3.24
CA TYR A 16 -0.03 10.83 4.22
C TYR A 16 -0.93 12.04 4.53
N TYR A 17 -1.24 12.22 5.81
CA TYR A 17 -2.04 13.35 6.28
C TYR A 17 -1.18 14.26 7.17
N TYR A 18 -1.03 15.53 6.76
CA TYR A 18 -0.25 16.53 7.49
C TYR A 18 -1.17 17.67 7.93
N TYR A 19 -1.44 17.76 9.24
CA TYR A 19 -2.25 18.83 9.81
C TYR A 19 -1.74 19.24 11.21
N PRO A 20 -1.65 20.55 11.52
CA PRO A 20 -1.68 21.67 10.57
C PRO A 20 -0.37 21.69 9.74
N PHE A 21 -0.48 21.78 8.42
CA PHE A 21 0.69 21.90 7.56
C PHE A 21 1.26 23.32 7.66
N SER A 22 2.58 23.42 7.80
CA SER A 22 3.31 24.68 7.69
C SER A 22 4.63 24.43 6.98
N ALA A 23 4.83 25.15 5.89
CA ALA A 23 6.06 25.09 5.08
C ALA A 23 7.29 25.59 5.86
N LEU A 24 7.08 26.36 6.94
CA LEU A 24 8.15 26.88 7.79
C LEU A 24 8.58 25.89 8.87
N SER A 25 7.64 25.10 9.42
CA SER A 25 7.96 24.20 10.53
C SER A 25 8.25 22.76 10.10
N ASN A 26 7.64 22.26 9.02
CA ASN A 26 7.69 20.83 8.66
C ASN A 26 8.11 20.50 7.21
N PRO A 27 8.96 21.28 6.50
CA PRO A 27 9.34 20.94 5.13
C PRO A 27 10.18 19.65 5.05
N VAL A 28 10.96 19.36 6.10
CA VAL A 28 11.88 18.21 6.14
C VAL A 28 11.15 16.89 6.12
N LYS A 29 10.04 16.77 6.89
CA LYS A 29 9.25 15.54 6.94
C LYS A 29 8.61 15.24 5.59
N LEU A 30 7.97 16.24 4.97
CA LEU A 30 7.37 16.10 3.65
C LEU A 30 8.42 15.76 2.59
N TYR A 31 9.56 16.46 2.59
CA TYR A 31 10.65 16.20 1.66
C TYR A 31 11.19 14.78 1.79
N ASN A 32 11.41 14.31 3.01
CA ASN A 32 11.90 12.97 3.26
C ASN A 32 10.87 11.92 2.85
N ASP A 33 9.61 12.08 3.23
CA ASP A 33 8.54 11.16 2.85
C ASP A 33 8.42 11.07 1.32
N LEU A 34 8.43 12.20 0.61
CA LEU A 34 8.39 12.22 -0.86
C LEU A 34 9.63 11.58 -1.50
N ARG A 35 10.83 11.96 -1.05
CA ARG A 35 12.09 11.43 -1.56
C ARG A 35 12.13 9.90 -1.41
N TRP A 36 11.69 9.40 -0.26
CA TRP A 36 11.62 7.97 -0.01
C TRP A 36 10.59 7.31 -0.92
N ASN A 37 9.35 7.82 -1.02
CA ASN A 37 8.31 7.21 -1.85
C ASN A 37 8.66 7.14 -3.33
N ILE A 38 9.36 8.15 -3.87
CA ILE A 38 9.74 8.21 -5.30
C ILE A 38 10.92 7.27 -5.60
N SER A 39 11.88 7.17 -4.69
CA SER A 39 13.11 6.39 -4.94
C SER A 39 12.98 4.89 -4.67
N ARG A 40 11.90 4.46 -4.00
CA ARG A 40 11.68 3.05 -3.67
C ARG A 40 11.32 2.25 -4.93
N PRO A 41 11.80 1.00 -5.05
CA PRO A 41 11.31 0.09 -6.08
C PRO A 41 9.80 -0.12 -5.94
N GLN A 42 9.07 0.16 -7.01
CA GLN A 42 7.62 -0.02 -7.11
C GLN A 42 7.33 -1.12 -8.13
N GLY A 43 6.49 -2.08 -7.77
CA GLY A 43 5.85 -3.01 -8.70
C GLY A 43 4.49 -2.48 -9.10
N PHE A 44 4.13 -2.62 -10.37
CA PHE A 44 2.81 -2.24 -10.90
C PHE A 44 2.10 -3.48 -11.40
N GLU A 45 0.77 -3.48 -11.28
CA GLU A 45 -0.08 -4.56 -11.79
C GLU A 45 0.32 -5.95 -11.25
N ALA A 46 0.61 -6.03 -9.95
CA ALA A 46 0.96 -7.27 -9.31
C ALA A 46 -0.29 -8.04 -8.89
N VAL A 47 -0.22 -9.38 -8.98
CA VAL A 47 -1.25 -10.29 -8.47
C VAL A 47 -0.62 -11.22 -7.45
N MET A 48 -1.15 -11.22 -6.24
CA MET A 48 -0.70 -12.10 -5.16
C MET A 48 -1.71 -13.23 -4.94
N ARG A 49 -1.21 -14.45 -4.83
CA ARG A 49 -2.01 -15.64 -4.50
C ARG A 49 -1.28 -16.52 -3.49
N VAL A 50 -1.91 -16.74 -2.34
CA VAL A 50 -1.37 -17.67 -1.34
C VAL A 50 -1.84 -19.08 -1.66
N ARG A 51 -0.91 -20.04 -1.63
CA ARG A 51 -1.18 -21.47 -1.78
C ARG A 51 -0.80 -22.17 -0.49
N CYS A 52 -1.63 -23.10 -0.05
CA CYS A 52 -1.41 -23.87 1.16
C CYS A 52 -1.23 -25.35 0.83
N SER A 53 -0.55 -26.09 1.70
CA SER A 53 -0.46 -27.54 1.62
C SER A 53 -1.83 -28.20 1.77
N TRP A 54 -1.94 -29.48 1.38
CA TRP A 54 -3.20 -30.21 1.44
C TRP A 54 -3.83 -30.19 2.84
N GLY A 55 -5.14 -29.91 2.90
CA GLY A 55 -5.90 -29.79 4.15
C GLY A 55 -5.83 -28.42 4.84
N LEU A 56 -5.12 -27.44 4.26
CA LEU A 56 -5.06 -26.06 4.73
C LEU A 56 -5.67 -25.10 3.70
N GLU A 57 -6.40 -24.09 4.17
CA GLU A 57 -7.02 -23.05 3.35
C GLU A 57 -6.74 -21.67 3.94
N VAL A 58 -6.66 -20.67 3.06
CA VAL A 58 -6.58 -19.27 3.48
C VAL A 58 -7.97 -18.77 3.81
N GLN A 59 -8.20 -18.51 5.10
CA GLN A 59 -9.51 -18.07 5.57
C GLN A 59 -9.81 -16.60 5.23
N GLU A 60 -8.83 -15.71 5.43
CA GLU A 60 -9.03 -14.29 5.22
C GLU A 60 -7.72 -13.61 4.79
N TYR A 61 -7.86 -12.58 3.96
CA TYR A 61 -6.79 -11.66 3.61
C TYR A 61 -7.12 -10.29 4.22
N SER A 62 -6.16 -9.64 4.86
CA SER A 62 -6.30 -8.31 5.44
C SER A 62 -5.22 -7.37 4.91
N GLY A 63 -5.60 -6.14 4.57
CA GLY A 63 -4.67 -5.17 3.96
C GLY A 63 -5.35 -4.25 2.95
N LYS A 64 -4.53 -3.47 2.25
CA LYS A 64 -4.96 -2.58 1.16
C LYS A 64 -4.76 -3.26 -0.17
N PHE A 65 -5.83 -3.80 -0.72
CA PHE A 65 -5.80 -4.50 -2.00
C PHE A 65 -7.19 -4.53 -2.62
N CYS A 66 -7.25 -4.85 -3.91
CA CYS A 66 -8.48 -5.18 -4.61
C CYS A 66 -8.59 -6.70 -4.76
N LYS A 67 -9.82 -7.22 -4.87
CA LYS A 67 -10.08 -8.61 -5.22
C LYS A 67 -11.06 -8.64 -6.37
N SER A 68 -10.58 -9.00 -7.56
CA SER A 68 -11.46 -9.38 -8.67
C SER A 68 -11.98 -10.81 -8.51
N VAL A 69 -11.15 -11.71 -7.99
CA VAL A 69 -11.45 -13.14 -7.76
C VAL A 69 -11.12 -13.50 -6.30
N PRO A 70 -11.88 -14.39 -5.62
CA PRO A 70 -11.66 -14.69 -4.20
C PRO A 70 -10.26 -15.22 -3.85
N SER A 71 -9.60 -15.90 -4.79
CA SER A 71 -8.27 -16.49 -4.59
C SER A 71 -7.11 -15.56 -4.93
N ASP A 72 -7.36 -14.50 -5.69
CA ASP A 72 -6.34 -13.67 -6.31
C ASP A 72 -6.47 -12.23 -5.79
N ILE A 73 -5.36 -11.66 -5.35
CA ILE A 73 -5.28 -10.33 -4.74
C ILE A 73 -4.60 -9.40 -5.73
N ASP A 74 -5.32 -8.37 -6.16
CA ASP A 74 -4.82 -7.37 -7.09
C ASP A 74 -4.13 -6.23 -6.32
N LEU A 75 -2.86 -6.00 -6.64
CA LEU A 75 -1.98 -5.00 -6.05
C LEU A 75 -1.57 -4.00 -7.14
N PRO A 76 -2.34 -2.92 -7.36
CA PRO A 76 -2.11 -1.98 -8.47
C PRO A 76 -0.77 -1.22 -8.33
N GLY A 77 -0.28 -1.07 -7.11
CA GLY A 77 1.04 -0.54 -6.80
C GLY A 77 1.56 -1.19 -5.53
N GLU A 78 2.56 -2.06 -5.64
CA GLU A 78 3.17 -2.73 -4.51
C GLU A 78 4.55 -2.13 -4.23
N TYR A 79 4.78 -1.73 -2.98
CA TYR A 79 6.12 -1.35 -2.54
C TYR A 79 6.84 -2.59 -2.06
N TYR A 80 7.97 -2.93 -2.69
CA TYR A 80 8.86 -3.90 -2.09
C TYR A 80 9.36 -3.32 -0.76
N LEU A 81 9.03 -3.97 0.36
CA LEU A 81 9.75 -3.77 1.61
C LEU A 81 11.14 -4.41 1.42
N SER A 82 12.03 -3.71 0.70
CA SER A 82 13.46 -4.00 0.73
C SER A 82 14.01 -3.52 2.07
N ASN A 83 13.65 -4.21 3.17
CA ASN A 83 14.30 -4.14 4.48
C ASN A 83 13.97 -5.43 5.29
N LEU A 84 14.08 -6.58 4.63
CA LEU A 84 14.47 -7.82 5.31
C LEU A 84 15.95 -8.05 4.99
N CYS A 85 16.80 -7.28 5.67
CA CYS A 85 18.15 -7.67 6.05
C CYS A 85 18.50 -6.96 7.34
#